data_AF-A0A5C6E459-F1
#
_entry.id   AF-A0A5C6E459-F1
#
_cell.length_a   1.000
_cell.length_b   1.000
_cell.length_c   1.000
_cell.angle_alpha   90.00
_cell.angle_beta   90.00
_cell.angle_gamma   90.00
#
_symmetry.space_group_name_H-M   'P 1'
#
loop_
_entity.id
_entity.type
_entity.pdbx_description
1 polymer ?
#
loop_
_entity_poly.entity_id
_entity_poly.type
_entity_poly.pdbx_seq_one_letter_code
_entity_poly.pdbx_strand_id
1 'polypeptide(L)'
;MLRTCLLFGFATLACVGLSGCREEVPVSFEPNMVHSMKYQIQEGFSMDQASKDTTWVVDKMFGTPNDPKLPDFAAEDDDLASLVTLDRLVRASGPVGEEGRGLYRTHCALCHGVTGNGRGTTAAILNPYPRDYRMGIFKFKSTPRGSKPTEEDIARSIRNGIAGTAMNKIPELDEEDIQSLTDYVIYLSWRGELERALIDDAIFELDLEAGDRIINPDLATSEKPEDKEVFEEQWGYAVDLASGIADSWLEAEGDVIDVPKPPAELPVPNSRKEYDEMLKGEKAEALLASVETGKKLFVGKIASCSTCHGEQGLGDGQTTDYDDWTKDWTSRIGLKPEDRDSLLPLLARGALPPLNAIPRNFAEGIFHGGANSEDLYRRITQGIDGTPMPAATFVEGEFEKKDVWNLINYIRSLQAADHDPDSDPVLQESVVSM
;
A
#
# COMPACT_ATOMS: atom_id res chain seq x y z
N MET A 1 -20.74 -66.94 -65.45
CA MET A 1 -21.61 -66.67 -64.30
C MET A 1 -21.09 -65.43 -63.58
N LEU A 2 -21.98 -64.47 -63.40
CA LEU A 2 -21.98 -63.23 -62.61
C LEU A 2 -20.66 -62.50 -62.21
N ARG A 3 -20.64 -61.22 -62.61
CA ARG A 3 -19.94 -60.10 -61.96
C ARG A 3 -20.32 -59.97 -60.48
N THR A 4 -19.38 -59.57 -59.63
CA THR A 4 -19.69 -58.70 -58.48
C THR A 4 -18.51 -57.77 -58.20
N CYS A 5 -18.85 -56.52 -57.90
CA CYS A 5 -18.02 -55.33 -57.76
C CYS A 5 -18.07 -54.89 -56.29
N LEU A 6 -17.11 -54.04 -55.87
CA LEU A 6 -17.18 -53.07 -54.76
C LEU A 6 -17.11 -53.68 -53.34
N LEU A 7 -16.49 -53.10 -52.30
CA LEU A 7 -15.99 -51.76 -51.98
C LEU A 7 -15.02 -51.92 -50.79
N PHE A 8 -13.82 -51.32 -50.83
CA PHE A 8 -12.98 -51.11 -49.64
C PHE A 8 -13.59 -49.95 -48.83
N GLY A 9 -14.19 -50.26 -47.69
CA GLY A 9 -14.65 -49.25 -46.74
C GLY A 9 -13.47 -48.76 -45.89
N PHE A 10 -12.99 -47.56 -46.16
CA PHE A 10 -12.19 -46.81 -45.19
C PHE A 10 -13.11 -46.40 -44.03
N ALA A 11 -12.91 -47.00 -42.86
CA ALA A 11 -13.52 -46.51 -41.63
C ALA A 11 -12.77 -45.24 -41.21
N THR A 12 -13.32 -44.08 -41.54
CA THR A 12 -12.93 -42.80 -40.96
C THR A 12 -13.25 -42.83 -39.46
N LEU A 13 -12.22 -42.95 -38.64
CA LEU A 13 -12.30 -42.74 -37.20
C LEU A 13 -12.64 -41.26 -36.98
N ALA A 14 -13.93 -40.97 -36.78
CA ALA A 14 -14.37 -39.63 -36.38
C ALA A 14 -13.87 -39.38 -34.95
N CYS A 15 -12.75 -38.67 -34.80
CA CYS A 15 -12.37 -38.05 -33.55
C CYS A 15 -13.46 -37.04 -33.20
N VAL A 16 -14.37 -37.43 -32.32
CA VAL A 16 -15.27 -36.49 -31.63
C VAL A 16 -14.37 -35.60 -30.78
N GLY A 17 -14.06 -34.41 -31.29
CA GLY A 17 -13.46 -33.36 -30.50
C GLY A 17 -14.40 -33.01 -29.37
N LEU A 18 -14.08 -33.47 -28.16
CA LEU A 18 -14.67 -32.95 -26.94
C LEU A 18 -14.19 -31.49 -26.82
N SER A 19 -14.90 -30.57 -27.47
CA SER A 19 -14.85 -29.15 -27.15
C SER A 19 -15.48 -28.98 -25.78
N GLY A 20 -14.72 -29.29 -24.73
CA GLY A 20 -15.09 -28.91 -23.37
C GLY A 20 -15.13 -27.40 -23.31
N CYS A 21 -16.33 -26.83 -23.15
CA CYS A 21 -16.48 -25.47 -22.64
C CYS A 21 -15.78 -25.44 -21.29
N ARG A 22 -14.55 -24.93 -21.25
CA ARG A 22 -13.88 -24.59 -20.01
C ARG A 22 -14.65 -23.39 -19.48
N GLU A 23 -15.55 -23.63 -18.53
CA GLU A 23 -16.17 -22.56 -17.76
C GLU A 23 -15.02 -21.81 -17.08
N GLU A 24 -14.74 -20.61 -17.56
CA GLU A 24 -13.73 -19.75 -16.93
C GLU A 24 -14.28 -19.37 -15.57
N VAL A 25 -13.60 -19.83 -14.51
CA VAL A 25 -13.92 -19.43 -13.15
C VAL A 25 -13.82 -17.90 -13.09
N PRO A 26 -14.89 -17.18 -12.73
CA PRO A 26 -14.86 -15.73 -12.70
C PRO A 26 -13.77 -15.26 -11.73
N VAL A 27 -12.98 -14.29 -12.17
CA VAL A 27 -11.94 -13.68 -11.34
C VAL A 27 -12.64 -12.93 -10.20
N SER A 28 -12.28 -13.25 -8.96
CA SER A 28 -12.82 -12.64 -7.75
C SER A 28 -11.69 -12.03 -6.92
N PHE A 29 -12.05 -11.12 -6.02
CA PHE A 29 -11.14 -10.64 -5.00
C PHE A 29 -10.92 -11.76 -3.96
N GLU A 30 -9.66 -12.07 -3.65
CA GLU A 30 -9.31 -13.08 -2.65
C GLU A 30 -9.70 -12.58 -1.25
N PRO A 31 -10.46 -13.37 -0.45
CA PRO A 31 -10.73 -13.03 0.93
C PRO A 31 -9.45 -12.83 1.76
N ASN A 32 -9.49 -11.99 2.79
CA ASN A 32 -8.36 -11.76 3.67
C ASN A 32 -8.15 -12.88 4.70
N MET A 33 -7.79 -14.07 4.19
CA MET A 33 -7.64 -15.28 4.99
C MET A 33 -6.53 -15.16 6.06
N VAL A 34 -5.49 -14.35 5.83
CA VAL A 34 -4.45 -14.10 6.85
C VAL A 34 -5.04 -13.35 8.04
N HIS A 35 -5.87 -12.33 7.77
CA HIS A 35 -6.52 -11.53 8.80
C HIS A 35 -7.60 -12.30 9.57
N SER A 36 -8.40 -13.15 8.90
CA SER A 36 -9.30 -14.06 9.63
C SER A 36 -8.52 -15.09 10.46
N MET A 37 -7.42 -15.63 9.90
CA MET A 37 -6.64 -16.67 10.59
C MET A 37 -5.89 -16.15 11.81
N LYS A 38 -5.42 -14.89 11.83
CA LYS A 38 -4.77 -14.34 13.03
C LYS A 38 -5.72 -14.35 14.23
N TYR A 39 -6.99 -14.03 14.03
CA TYR A 39 -8.01 -14.09 15.08
C TYR A 39 -8.41 -15.52 15.44
N GLN A 40 -8.53 -16.41 14.45
CA GLN A 40 -8.76 -17.82 14.74
C GLN A 40 -7.65 -18.43 15.63
N ILE A 41 -6.39 -18.02 15.44
CA ILE A 41 -5.27 -18.44 16.30
C ILE A 41 -5.40 -17.82 17.70
N GLN A 42 -5.75 -16.53 17.78
CA GLN A 42 -5.81 -15.79 19.04
C GLN A 42 -6.99 -16.24 19.92
N GLU A 43 -8.17 -16.38 19.34
CA GLU A 43 -9.42 -16.64 20.05
C GLU A 43 -9.74 -18.15 20.17
N GLY A 44 -9.19 -18.98 19.28
CA GLY A 44 -9.33 -20.43 19.34
C GLY A 44 -10.61 -21.00 18.72
N PHE A 45 -11.45 -20.19 18.07
CA PHE A 45 -12.62 -20.62 17.31
C PHE A 45 -12.50 -20.30 15.81
N SER A 46 -13.35 -20.91 14.98
CA SER A 46 -13.28 -20.73 13.51
C SER A 46 -13.76 -19.35 13.08
N MET A 47 -12.99 -18.70 12.22
CA MET A 47 -13.36 -17.43 11.57
C MET A 47 -13.96 -17.60 10.18
N ASP A 48 -14.26 -18.84 9.76
CA ASP A 48 -14.74 -19.12 8.41
C ASP A 48 -16.07 -18.42 8.09
N GLN A 49 -16.98 -18.33 9.07
CA GLN A 49 -18.27 -17.69 8.85
C GLN A 49 -18.14 -16.17 8.76
N ALA A 50 -17.41 -15.54 9.67
CA ALA A 50 -17.08 -14.11 9.60
C ALA A 50 -16.39 -13.77 8.26
N SER A 51 -15.42 -14.58 7.83
CA SER A 51 -14.74 -14.40 6.54
C SER A 51 -15.70 -14.44 5.35
N LYS A 52 -16.66 -15.38 5.33
CA LYS A 52 -17.70 -15.46 4.29
C LYS A 52 -18.64 -14.27 4.31
N ASP A 53 -19.08 -13.87 5.50
CA ASP A 53 -19.99 -12.74 5.68
C ASP A 53 -19.34 -11.45 5.17
N THR A 54 -18.13 -11.18 5.63
CA THR A 54 -17.34 -10.04 5.18
C THR A 54 -17.11 -10.07 3.68
N THR A 55 -16.69 -11.21 3.11
CA THR A 55 -16.49 -11.34 1.65
C THR A 55 -17.76 -11.01 0.89
N TRP A 56 -18.91 -11.48 1.38
CA TRP A 56 -20.20 -11.17 0.77
C TRP A 56 -20.50 -9.67 0.82
N VAL A 57 -20.27 -9.01 1.96
CA VAL A 57 -20.48 -7.56 2.09
C VAL A 57 -19.64 -6.79 1.07
N VAL A 58 -18.32 -7.04 1.05
CA VAL A 58 -17.43 -6.28 0.18
C VAL A 58 -17.65 -6.59 -1.31
N ASP A 59 -18.01 -7.82 -1.67
CA ASP A 59 -18.33 -8.16 -3.06
C ASP A 59 -19.67 -7.56 -3.51
N LYS A 60 -20.64 -7.43 -2.59
CA LYS A 60 -21.91 -6.76 -2.90
C LYS A 60 -21.73 -5.26 -3.08
N MET A 61 -20.97 -4.64 -2.20
CA MET A 61 -20.78 -3.20 -2.18
C MET A 61 -19.80 -2.72 -3.27
N PHE A 62 -18.72 -3.45 -3.51
CA PHE A 62 -17.65 -3.04 -4.44
C PHE A 62 -17.60 -3.85 -5.73
N GLY A 63 -18.30 -4.98 -5.85
CA GLY A 63 -18.29 -5.79 -7.07
C GLY A 63 -17.03 -6.65 -7.21
N THR A 64 -16.55 -6.83 -8.45
CA THR A 64 -15.51 -7.80 -8.79
C THR A 64 -14.34 -7.17 -9.54
N PRO A 65 -13.17 -7.85 -9.66
CA PRO A 65 -12.04 -7.35 -10.45
C PRO A 65 -12.36 -7.02 -11.91
N ASN A 66 -13.40 -7.63 -12.49
CA ASN A 66 -13.82 -7.40 -13.87
C ASN A 66 -15.06 -6.50 -13.98
N ASP A 67 -15.75 -6.23 -12.88
CA ASP A 67 -16.98 -5.45 -12.83
C ASP A 67 -17.01 -4.70 -11.49
N PRO A 68 -16.20 -3.63 -11.35
CA PRO A 68 -16.14 -2.85 -10.12
C PRO A 68 -17.41 -2.03 -9.94
N LYS A 69 -17.78 -1.79 -8.69
CA LYS A 69 -18.93 -0.99 -8.28
C LYS A 69 -18.50 -0.02 -7.19
N LEU A 70 -19.23 1.08 -7.09
CA LEU A 70 -19.15 1.96 -5.94
C LEU A 70 -20.31 1.64 -4.99
N PRO A 71 -20.12 1.80 -3.68
CA PRO A 71 -21.22 1.74 -2.72
C PRO A 71 -22.32 2.74 -3.12
N ASP A 72 -23.60 2.37 -2.94
CA ASP A 72 -24.74 3.21 -3.36
C ASP A 72 -24.68 4.61 -2.72
N PHE A 73 -24.27 4.70 -1.44
CA PHE A 73 -24.12 5.98 -0.74
C PHE A 73 -23.08 6.91 -1.36
N ALA A 74 -22.03 6.36 -1.99
CA ALA A 74 -21.00 7.14 -2.65
C ALA A 74 -21.51 7.80 -3.94
N ALA A 75 -22.59 7.28 -4.53
CA ALA A 75 -23.27 7.90 -5.66
C ALA A 75 -24.28 8.98 -5.23
N GLU A 76 -24.65 9.02 -3.94
CA GLU A 76 -25.62 9.98 -3.38
C GLU A 76 -24.95 11.21 -2.76
N ASP A 77 -23.65 11.15 -2.48
CA ASP A 77 -22.83 12.20 -1.89
C ASP A 77 -21.84 12.75 -2.93
N ASP A 78 -21.95 14.06 -3.24
CA ASP A 78 -21.12 14.72 -4.26
C ASP A 78 -19.63 14.74 -3.89
N ASP A 79 -19.28 14.79 -2.60
CA ASP A 79 -17.90 14.79 -2.14
C ASP A 79 -17.32 13.38 -2.29
N LEU A 80 -18.06 12.34 -1.90
CA LEU A 80 -17.63 10.94 -2.10
C LEU A 80 -17.56 10.54 -3.58
N ALA A 81 -18.45 11.08 -4.42
CA ALA A 81 -18.40 10.89 -5.87
C ALA A 81 -17.13 11.47 -6.50
N SER A 82 -16.45 12.41 -5.81
CA SER A 82 -15.17 12.98 -6.24
C SER A 82 -13.95 12.15 -5.81
N LEU A 83 -14.09 11.25 -4.83
CA LEU A 83 -12.97 10.44 -4.33
C LEU A 83 -12.45 9.44 -5.36
N VAL A 84 -13.37 8.74 -6.03
CA VAL A 84 -13.08 7.79 -7.11
C VAL A 84 -14.23 7.82 -8.12
N THR A 85 -13.91 7.74 -9.41
CA THR A 85 -14.93 7.79 -10.47
C THR A 85 -15.12 6.44 -11.14
N LEU A 86 -16.38 6.08 -11.44
CA LEU A 86 -16.69 4.78 -12.05
C LEU A 86 -15.99 4.61 -13.41
N ASP A 87 -15.86 5.67 -14.21
CA ASP A 87 -15.18 5.62 -15.51
C ASP A 87 -13.69 5.24 -15.36
N ARG A 88 -12.98 5.86 -14.40
CA ARG A 88 -11.58 5.52 -14.08
C ARG A 88 -11.46 4.09 -13.54
N LEU A 89 -12.39 3.66 -12.67
CA LEU A 89 -12.42 2.28 -12.17
C LEU A 89 -12.65 1.26 -13.29
N VAL A 90 -13.55 1.55 -14.23
CA VAL A 90 -13.80 0.68 -15.39
C VAL A 90 -12.56 0.59 -16.26
N ARG A 91 -11.86 1.70 -16.51
CA ARG A 91 -10.60 1.75 -17.28
C ARG A 91 -9.47 0.95 -16.59
N ALA A 92 -9.36 1.01 -15.26
CA ALA A 92 -8.34 0.29 -14.53
C ALA A 92 -8.61 -1.21 -14.37
N SER A 93 -9.89 -1.58 -14.20
CA SER A 93 -10.38 -2.95 -13.98
C SER A 93 -10.46 -3.78 -15.26
N GLY A 94 -10.73 -5.08 -15.13
CA GLY A 94 -10.92 -5.96 -16.28
C GLY A 94 -9.68 -6.75 -16.72
N PRO A 95 -9.86 -7.72 -17.63
CA PRO A 95 -8.77 -8.57 -18.12
C PRO A 95 -7.71 -7.82 -18.92
N VAL A 96 -6.50 -8.37 -18.90
CA VAL A 96 -5.37 -7.85 -19.67
C VAL A 96 -5.70 -7.90 -21.16
N GLY A 97 -5.53 -6.76 -21.85
CA GLY A 97 -5.73 -6.65 -23.29
C GLY A 97 -7.19 -6.38 -23.72
N GLU A 98 -8.11 -6.14 -22.79
CA GLU A 98 -9.44 -5.61 -23.12
C GLU A 98 -9.33 -4.14 -23.52
N GLU A 99 -9.91 -3.75 -24.65
CA GLU A 99 -9.80 -2.39 -25.19
C GLU A 99 -10.41 -1.37 -24.21
N GLY A 100 -9.61 -0.37 -23.83
CA GLY A 100 -10.01 0.67 -22.88
C GLY A 100 -10.09 0.22 -21.41
N ARG A 101 -9.63 -1.00 -21.09
CA ARG A 101 -9.71 -1.60 -19.75
C ARG A 101 -8.44 -2.38 -19.39
N GLY A 102 -8.33 -2.78 -18.13
CA GLY A 102 -7.33 -3.74 -17.65
C GLY A 102 -5.96 -3.16 -17.33
N LEU A 103 -5.84 -1.84 -17.11
CA LEU A 103 -4.57 -1.20 -16.77
C LEU A 103 -3.93 -1.84 -15.53
N TYR A 104 -4.69 -2.02 -14.45
CA TYR A 104 -4.15 -2.53 -13.19
C TYR A 104 -3.61 -3.95 -13.34
N ARG A 105 -4.33 -4.81 -14.06
CA ARG A 105 -3.90 -6.19 -14.31
C ARG A 105 -2.71 -6.29 -15.26
N THR A 106 -2.56 -5.31 -16.15
CA THR A 106 -1.43 -5.21 -17.07
C THR A 106 -0.15 -4.78 -16.35
N HIS A 107 -0.25 -3.79 -15.45
CA HIS A 107 0.92 -3.09 -14.91
C HIS A 107 1.20 -3.37 -13.43
N CYS A 108 0.18 -3.64 -12.61
CA CYS A 108 0.31 -3.64 -11.15
C CYS A 108 0.11 -5.04 -10.53
N ALA A 109 -0.83 -5.84 -11.05
CA ALA A 109 -1.25 -7.09 -10.42
C ALA A 109 -0.15 -8.17 -10.35
N LEU A 110 0.87 -8.09 -11.21
CA LEU A 110 2.01 -9.00 -11.17
C LEU A 110 2.75 -8.95 -9.82
N CYS A 111 2.83 -7.75 -9.22
CA CYS A 111 3.46 -7.51 -7.93
C CYS A 111 2.42 -7.35 -6.81
N HIS A 112 1.40 -6.50 -7.02
CA HIS A 112 0.42 -6.15 -5.98
C HIS A 112 -0.73 -7.15 -5.83
N GLY A 113 -0.85 -8.12 -6.76
CA GLY A 113 -1.96 -9.08 -6.79
C GLY A 113 -3.24 -8.45 -7.32
N VAL A 114 -4.15 -9.26 -7.87
CA VAL A 114 -5.45 -8.76 -8.39
C VAL A 114 -6.29 -8.08 -7.30
N THR A 115 -6.13 -8.53 -6.06
CA THR A 115 -6.83 -8.00 -4.88
C THR A 115 -6.12 -6.83 -4.20
N GLY A 116 -4.96 -6.41 -4.71
CA GLY A 116 -4.15 -5.40 -4.02
C GLY A 116 -3.55 -5.89 -2.71
N ASN A 117 -3.45 -7.22 -2.52
CA ASN A 117 -2.98 -7.85 -1.29
C ASN A 117 -1.45 -7.93 -1.17
N GLY A 118 -0.70 -7.33 -2.11
CA GLY A 118 0.76 -7.36 -2.14
C GLY A 118 1.32 -8.74 -2.48
N ARG A 119 0.51 -9.67 -3.00
CA ARG A 119 0.87 -11.08 -3.22
C ARG A 119 0.74 -11.50 -4.70
N GLY A 120 1.10 -10.60 -5.60
CA GLY A 120 1.25 -10.95 -7.02
C GLY A 120 2.27 -12.07 -7.22
N THR A 121 2.29 -12.68 -8.41
CA THR A 121 3.11 -13.87 -8.67
C THR A 121 4.61 -13.66 -8.48
N THR A 122 5.10 -12.42 -8.54
CA THR A 122 6.50 -12.06 -8.27
C THR A 122 6.73 -11.55 -6.85
N ALA A 123 5.71 -11.28 -6.05
CA ALA A 123 5.83 -10.58 -4.78
C ALA A 123 6.82 -11.23 -3.81
N ALA A 124 6.78 -12.56 -3.68
CA ALA A 124 7.57 -13.30 -2.70
C ALA A 124 9.10 -13.23 -2.92
N ILE A 125 9.56 -12.83 -4.11
CA ILE A 125 11.00 -12.68 -4.42
C ILE A 125 11.49 -11.24 -4.32
N LEU A 126 10.62 -10.28 -3.99
CA LEU A 126 10.96 -8.86 -3.90
C LEU A 126 11.32 -8.47 -2.47
N ASN A 127 12.27 -7.56 -2.33
CA ASN A 127 12.60 -6.93 -1.05
C ASN A 127 12.82 -5.41 -1.30
N PRO A 128 11.95 -4.54 -0.77
CA PRO A 128 10.78 -4.83 0.07
C PRO A 128 9.65 -5.52 -0.69
N TYR A 129 8.71 -6.14 0.03
CA TYR A 129 7.49 -6.66 -0.58
C TYR A 129 6.60 -5.55 -1.15
N PRO A 130 5.84 -5.85 -2.22
CA PRO A 130 4.79 -4.96 -2.71
C PRO A 130 3.79 -4.61 -1.61
N ARG A 131 3.27 -3.38 -1.64
CA ARG A 131 2.29 -2.92 -0.66
C ARG A 131 1.00 -3.74 -0.74
N ASP A 132 0.57 -4.27 0.40
CA ASP A 132 -0.81 -4.69 0.65
C ASP A 132 -1.65 -3.45 0.97
N TYR A 133 -2.55 -3.08 0.04
CA TYR A 133 -3.41 -1.91 0.13
C TYR A 133 -4.54 -2.10 1.13
N ARG A 134 -4.91 -3.34 1.46
CA ARG A 134 -6.07 -3.63 2.31
C ARG A 134 -5.92 -3.15 3.74
N MET A 135 -4.70 -2.81 4.17
CA MET A 135 -4.45 -2.22 5.48
C MET A 135 -4.71 -0.71 5.55
N GLY A 136 -4.86 -0.02 4.42
CA GLY A 136 -5.01 1.45 4.43
C GLY A 136 -3.77 2.23 4.85
N ILE A 137 -2.59 1.59 4.91
CA ILE A 137 -1.33 2.17 5.38
C ILE A 137 -0.39 2.42 4.20
N PHE A 138 0.00 3.68 4.00
CA PHE A 138 0.89 4.10 2.92
C PHE A 138 2.16 4.78 3.46
N LYS A 139 3.32 4.41 2.92
CA LYS A 139 4.65 4.82 3.43
C LYS A 139 5.03 6.25 3.05
N PHE A 140 4.81 6.64 1.80
CA PHE A 140 5.41 7.83 1.20
C PHE A 140 4.35 8.87 0.84
N LYS A 141 3.92 9.60 1.86
CA LYS A 141 2.78 10.52 1.79
C LYS A 141 3.09 11.91 2.35
N SER A 142 2.26 12.90 2.10
CA SER A 142 2.45 14.29 2.51
C SER A 142 1.71 14.64 3.80
N THR A 143 0.86 13.74 4.29
CA THR A 143 0.01 13.88 5.49
C THR A 143 0.68 13.30 6.75
N PRO A 144 0.17 13.63 7.97
CA PRO A 144 0.67 13.10 9.24
C PRO A 144 0.66 11.59 9.32
N ARG A 145 1.49 11.07 10.24
CA ARG A 145 1.49 9.65 10.58
C ARG A 145 0.08 9.23 11.04
N GLY A 146 -0.45 8.14 10.46
CA GLY A 146 -1.81 7.66 10.73
C GLY A 146 -2.90 8.17 9.77
N SER A 147 -2.75 9.34 9.13
CA SER A 147 -3.73 9.85 8.15
C SER A 147 -3.66 9.12 6.79
N LYS A 148 -4.65 9.29 5.92
CA LYS A 148 -4.59 8.80 4.53
C LYS A 148 -3.57 9.58 3.68
N PRO A 149 -2.97 8.96 2.64
CA PRO A 149 -2.27 9.74 1.62
C PRO A 149 -3.27 10.55 0.78
N THR A 150 -2.81 11.62 0.14
CA THR A 150 -3.60 12.31 -0.89
C THR A 150 -3.66 11.52 -2.20
N GLU A 151 -4.55 11.89 -3.13
CA GLU A 151 -4.56 11.33 -4.50
C GLU A 151 -3.20 11.52 -5.16
N GLU A 152 -2.62 12.72 -5.03
CA GLU A 152 -1.32 13.04 -5.63
C GLU A 152 -0.15 12.28 -4.97
N ASP A 153 -0.23 11.91 -3.68
CA ASP A 153 0.81 11.07 -3.06
C ASP A 153 0.90 9.68 -3.73
N ILE A 154 -0.26 9.10 -4.08
CA ILE A 154 -0.36 7.83 -4.81
C ILE A 154 0.07 8.04 -6.26
N ALA A 155 -0.49 9.05 -6.93
CA ALA A 155 -0.17 9.34 -8.33
C ALA A 155 1.33 9.58 -8.52
N ARG A 156 1.98 10.35 -7.63
CA ARG A 156 3.44 10.57 -7.63
C ARG A 156 4.22 9.26 -7.54
N SER A 157 3.77 8.31 -6.73
CA SER A 157 4.41 7.00 -6.56
C SER A 157 4.27 6.13 -7.82
N ILE A 158 3.14 6.21 -8.53
CA ILE A 158 2.93 5.51 -9.81
C ILE A 158 3.74 6.17 -10.92
N ARG A 159 3.69 7.51 -11.00
CA ARG A 159 4.34 8.33 -12.03
C ARG A 159 5.86 8.20 -12.03
N ASN A 160 6.46 8.14 -10.84
CA ASN A 160 7.92 8.14 -10.69
C ASN A 160 8.49 6.78 -10.29
N GLY A 161 7.65 5.85 -9.84
CA GLY A 161 8.12 4.69 -9.10
C GLY A 161 8.67 5.07 -7.72
N ILE A 162 9.27 4.09 -7.06
CA ILE A 162 9.89 4.20 -5.74
C ILE A 162 11.34 3.76 -5.88
N ALA A 163 12.25 4.73 -5.79
CA ALA A 163 13.69 4.52 -5.94
C ALA A 163 14.20 3.39 -5.02
N GLY A 164 15.10 2.54 -5.51
CA GLY A 164 15.65 1.42 -4.75
C GLY A 164 14.72 0.22 -4.57
N THR A 165 13.58 0.17 -5.26
CA THR A 165 12.62 -0.94 -5.20
C THR A 165 12.27 -1.46 -6.59
N ALA A 166 11.47 -2.52 -6.66
CA ALA A 166 10.94 -3.04 -7.93
C ALA A 166 9.78 -2.21 -8.51
N MET A 167 9.25 -1.22 -7.76
CA MET A 167 8.21 -0.32 -8.24
C MET A 167 8.85 0.76 -9.11
N ASN A 168 9.07 0.47 -10.39
CA ASN A 168 9.70 1.40 -11.33
C ASN A 168 8.66 2.27 -12.04
N LYS A 169 9.08 3.43 -12.56
CA LYS A 169 8.29 4.21 -13.51
C LYS A 169 7.93 3.35 -14.73
N ILE A 170 6.70 3.49 -15.19
CA ILE A 170 6.18 2.84 -16.39
C ILE A 170 6.06 3.91 -17.49
N PRO A 171 6.97 3.97 -18.48
CA PRO A 171 7.06 5.09 -19.43
C PRO A 171 5.82 5.27 -20.33
N GLU A 172 5.05 4.21 -20.54
CA GLU A 172 3.87 4.20 -21.42
C GLU A 172 2.60 4.74 -20.78
N LEU A 173 2.55 4.93 -19.45
CA LEU A 173 1.36 5.48 -18.79
C LEU A 173 1.30 6.99 -19.00
N ASP A 174 0.15 7.47 -19.49
CA ASP A 174 -0.17 8.89 -19.49
C ASP A 174 -0.82 9.34 -18.16
N GLU A 175 -1.12 10.62 -18.03
CA GLU A 175 -1.69 11.15 -16.80
C GLU A 175 -3.10 10.58 -16.53
N GLU A 176 -3.88 10.27 -17.55
CA GLU A 176 -5.22 9.69 -17.38
C GLU A 176 -5.13 8.23 -16.90
N ASP A 177 -4.15 7.47 -17.40
CA ASP A 177 -3.83 6.13 -16.92
C ASP A 177 -3.35 6.15 -15.47
N ILE A 178 -2.47 7.11 -15.12
CA ILE A 178 -1.98 7.29 -13.75
C ILE A 178 -3.15 7.56 -12.80
N GLN A 179 -4.02 8.50 -13.14
CA GLN A 179 -5.18 8.80 -12.28
C GLN A 179 -6.17 7.63 -12.22
N SER A 180 -6.37 6.89 -13.31
CA SER A 180 -7.21 5.69 -13.28
C SER A 180 -6.65 4.60 -12.36
N LEU A 181 -5.33 4.43 -12.35
CA LEU A 181 -4.64 3.52 -11.43
C LEU A 181 -4.66 4.03 -9.99
N THR A 182 -4.55 5.34 -9.78
CA THR A 182 -4.68 5.97 -8.45
C THR A 182 -6.06 5.69 -7.85
N ASP A 183 -7.15 6.00 -8.58
CA ASP A 183 -8.52 5.70 -8.16
C ASP A 183 -8.66 4.21 -7.82
N TYR A 184 -8.10 3.33 -8.65
CA TYR A 184 -8.21 1.89 -8.42
C TYR A 184 -7.43 1.43 -7.18
N VAL A 185 -6.30 2.05 -6.84
CA VAL A 185 -5.56 1.78 -5.60
C VAL A 185 -6.37 2.26 -4.37
N ILE A 186 -6.98 3.44 -4.44
CA ILE A 186 -7.88 3.95 -3.39
C ILE A 186 -9.06 3.00 -3.20
N TYR A 187 -9.70 2.59 -4.29
CA TYR A 187 -10.80 1.62 -4.30
C TYR A 187 -10.41 0.26 -3.67
N LEU A 188 -9.22 -0.28 -4.01
CA LEU A 188 -8.73 -1.53 -3.41
C LEU A 188 -8.42 -1.37 -1.91
N SER A 189 -7.91 -0.20 -1.51
CA SER A 189 -7.70 0.13 -0.10
C SER A 189 -9.03 0.20 0.63
N TRP A 190 -9.97 0.99 0.15
CA TRP A 190 -11.29 1.18 0.76
C TRP A 190 -12.03 -0.14 0.95
N ARG A 191 -12.12 -0.97 -0.10
CA ARG A 191 -12.70 -2.31 -0.02
C ARG A 191 -11.99 -3.19 1.01
N GLY A 192 -10.65 -3.19 1.00
CA GLY A 192 -9.85 -4.04 1.87
C GLY A 192 -9.86 -3.60 3.34
N GLU A 193 -10.00 -2.31 3.58
CA GLU A 193 -10.15 -1.75 4.91
C GLU A 193 -11.52 -2.08 5.49
N LEU A 194 -12.58 -1.99 4.70
CA LEU A 194 -13.90 -2.46 5.14
C LEU A 194 -13.88 -3.95 5.47
N GLU A 195 -13.21 -4.76 4.64
CA GLU A 195 -13.03 -6.18 4.92
C GLU A 195 -12.36 -6.43 6.28
N ARG A 196 -11.33 -5.65 6.62
CA ARG A 196 -10.65 -5.77 7.91
C ARG A 196 -11.50 -5.24 9.06
N ALA A 197 -12.09 -4.06 8.91
CA ALA A 197 -12.90 -3.41 9.94
C ALA A 197 -14.08 -4.31 10.37
N LEU A 198 -14.79 -4.91 9.41
CA LEU A 198 -15.88 -5.84 9.71
C LEU A 198 -15.42 -7.07 10.51
N ILE A 199 -14.22 -7.60 10.24
CA ILE A 199 -13.67 -8.74 10.99
C ILE A 199 -13.18 -8.29 12.37
N ASP A 200 -12.46 -7.17 12.44
CA ASP A 200 -11.94 -6.58 13.67
C ASP A 200 -13.11 -6.32 14.64
N ASP A 201 -14.17 -5.63 14.19
CA ASP A 201 -15.35 -5.32 15.03
C ASP A 201 -16.15 -6.55 15.41
N ALA A 202 -16.29 -7.52 14.50
CA ALA A 202 -16.98 -8.78 14.81
C ALA A 202 -16.34 -9.53 15.98
N ILE A 203 -15.02 -9.42 16.16
CA ILE A 203 -14.32 -10.03 17.28
C ILE A 203 -14.63 -9.32 18.60
N PHE A 204 -14.84 -8.00 18.57
CA PHE A 204 -15.06 -7.21 19.79
C PHE A 204 -16.53 -7.10 20.18
N GLU A 205 -17.44 -7.07 19.21
CA GLU A 205 -18.84 -6.70 19.41
C GLU A 205 -19.82 -7.87 19.24
N LEU A 206 -19.43 -8.97 18.59
CA LEU A 206 -20.32 -10.11 18.31
C LEU A 206 -19.91 -11.38 19.06
N ASP A 207 -20.89 -12.16 19.50
CA ASP A 207 -20.67 -13.53 20.00
C ASP A 207 -20.66 -14.52 18.83
N LEU A 208 -19.55 -14.54 18.09
CA LEU A 208 -19.37 -15.40 16.92
C LEU A 208 -19.45 -16.90 17.27
N GLU A 209 -19.14 -17.29 18.52
CA GLU A 209 -19.28 -18.68 18.98
C GLU A 209 -20.74 -19.05 19.23
N ALA A 210 -21.55 -18.13 19.77
CA ALA A 210 -22.99 -18.29 19.89
C ALA A 210 -23.74 -18.21 18.55
N GLY A 211 -23.04 -17.83 17.47
CA GLY A 211 -23.56 -17.82 16.12
C GLY A 211 -24.03 -16.44 15.63
N ASP A 212 -23.63 -15.37 16.30
CA ASP A 212 -23.80 -14.01 15.78
C ASP A 212 -23.09 -13.88 14.43
N ARG A 213 -23.61 -13.00 13.58
CA ARG A 213 -23.21 -12.86 12.18
C ARG A 213 -22.93 -11.41 11.88
N ILE A 214 -21.86 -11.16 11.14
CA ILE A 214 -21.58 -9.84 10.56
C ILE A 214 -22.73 -9.45 9.63
N ILE A 215 -23.14 -10.40 8.79
CA ILE A 215 -24.33 -10.26 7.96
C ILE A 215 -24.92 -11.63 7.64
N ASN A 216 -26.25 -11.71 7.57
CA ASN A 216 -26.95 -12.88 7.05
C ASN A 216 -27.74 -12.56 5.78
N PRO A 217 -27.18 -12.84 4.58
CA PRO A 217 -27.82 -12.53 3.29
C PRO A 217 -29.19 -13.17 3.08
N ASP A 218 -29.46 -14.30 3.72
CA ASP A 218 -30.76 -14.99 3.58
C ASP A 218 -31.91 -14.14 4.14
N LEU A 219 -31.62 -13.29 5.13
CA LEU A 219 -32.60 -12.41 5.77
C LEU A 219 -33.07 -11.29 4.84
N ALA A 220 -32.25 -10.85 3.88
CA ALA A 220 -32.60 -9.79 2.92
C ALA A 220 -33.85 -10.11 2.10
N THR A 221 -34.12 -11.40 1.87
CA THR A 221 -35.26 -11.89 1.08
C THR A 221 -36.34 -12.56 1.93
N SER A 222 -36.22 -12.53 3.26
CA SER A 222 -37.19 -13.15 4.16
C SER A 222 -38.57 -12.50 4.00
N GLU A 223 -39.63 -13.29 4.18
CA GLU A 223 -41.00 -12.76 4.21
C GLU A 223 -41.34 -12.09 5.56
N LYS A 224 -40.55 -12.36 6.60
CA LYS A 224 -40.77 -11.82 7.94
C LYS A 224 -40.19 -10.41 8.05
N PRO A 225 -40.96 -9.41 8.51
CA PRO A 225 -40.46 -8.06 8.71
C PRO A 225 -39.28 -7.99 9.68
N GLU A 226 -39.29 -8.80 10.74
CA GLU A 226 -38.25 -8.78 11.78
C GLU A 226 -36.90 -9.27 11.21
N ASP A 227 -36.92 -10.27 10.33
CA ASP A 227 -35.72 -10.76 9.66
C ASP A 227 -35.11 -9.68 8.75
N LYS A 228 -35.96 -8.91 8.04
CA LYS A 228 -35.49 -7.82 7.18
C LYS A 228 -34.88 -6.67 8.00
N GLU A 229 -35.49 -6.33 9.13
CA GLU A 229 -34.98 -5.30 10.04
C GLU A 229 -33.57 -5.66 10.54
N VAL A 230 -33.35 -6.93 10.92
CA VAL A 230 -32.01 -7.43 11.29
C VAL A 230 -31.02 -7.30 10.13
N PHE A 231 -31.42 -7.64 8.90
CA PHE A 231 -30.56 -7.45 7.74
C PHE A 231 -30.22 -5.98 7.49
N GLU A 232 -31.21 -5.09 7.59
CA GLU A 232 -31.04 -3.65 7.40
C GLU A 232 -30.10 -3.04 8.44
N GLU A 233 -30.16 -3.49 9.71
CA GLU A 233 -29.22 -3.10 10.77
C GLU A 233 -27.80 -3.58 10.46
N GLN A 234 -27.63 -4.86 10.10
CA GLN A 234 -26.33 -5.44 9.74
C GLN A 234 -25.69 -4.74 8.52
N TRP A 235 -26.50 -4.48 7.49
CA TRP A 235 -26.05 -3.77 6.30
C TRP A 235 -25.75 -2.30 6.58
N GLY A 236 -26.59 -1.64 7.38
CA GLY A 236 -26.38 -0.26 7.83
C GLY A 236 -25.06 -0.09 8.56
N TYR A 237 -24.71 -1.02 9.45
CA TYR A 237 -23.41 -1.01 10.13
C TYR A 237 -22.23 -1.09 9.15
N ALA A 238 -22.32 -1.97 8.14
CA ALA A 238 -21.30 -2.05 7.10
C ALA A 238 -21.21 -0.79 6.24
N VAL A 239 -22.33 -0.13 5.97
CA VAL A 239 -22.38 1.17 5.29
C VAL A 239 -21.70 2.24 6.13
N ASP A 240 -21.98 2.32 7.43
CA ASP A 240 -21.38 3.31 8.33
C ASP A 240 -19.84 3.16 8.39
N LEU A 241 -19.33 1.93 8.48
CA LEU A 241 -17.90 1.66 8.41
C LEU A 241 -17.30 2.05 7.06
N ALA A 242 -17.98 1.72 5.95
CA ALA A 242 -17.52 2.05 4.62
C ALA A 242 -17.47 3.57 4.40
N SER A 243 -18.50 4.29 4.82
CA SER A 243 -18.56 5.75 4.75
C SER A 243 -17.45 6.40 5.58
N GLY A 244 -17.24 5.96 6.82
CA GLY A 244 -16.17 6.50 7.66
C GLY A 244 -14.76 6.30 7.10
N ILE A 245 -14.52 5.17 6.41
CA ILE A 245 -13.26 4.96 5.69
C ILE A 245 -13.13 5.97 4.54
N ALA A 246 -14.20 6.22 3.79
CA ALA A 246 -14.21 7.14 2.67
C ALA A 246 -14.00 8.60 3.11
N ASP A 247 -14.64 9.00 4.21
CA ASP A 247 -14.43 10.32 4.83
C ASP A 247 -12.95 10.54 5.18
N SER A 248 -12.29 9.52 5.74
CA SER A 248 -10.86 9.62 6.06
C SER A 248 -9.96 9.85 4.83
N TRP A 249 -10.40 9.40 3.65
CA TRP A 249 -9.72 9.67 2.39
C TRP A 249 -9.98 11.09 1.88
N LEU A 250 -11.21 11.59 2.00
CA LEU A 250 -11.56 12.98 1.64
C LEU A 250 -10.83 14.00 2.52
N GLU A 251 -10.66 13.71 3.80
CA GLU A 251 -9.94 14.58 4.75
C GLU A 251 -8.44 14.73 4.44
N ALA A 252 -7.85 13.79 3.67
CA ALA A 252 -6.42 13.73 3.41
C ALA A 252 -5.86 15.01 2.77
N GLU A 253 -6.61 15.65 1.87
CA GLU A 253 -6.20 16.88 1.19
C GLU A 253 -6.09 18.07 2.16
N GLY A 254 -6.91 18.08 3.21
CA GLY A 254 -6.84 19.08 4.29
C GLY A 254 -5.70 18.86 5.28
N ASP A 255 -5.16 17.64 5.31
CA ASP A 255 -4.13 17.18 6.24
C ASP A 255 -2.71 17.36 5.71
N VAL A 256 -2.52 17.91 4.50
CA VAL A 256 -1.17 18.08 3.92
C VAL A 256 -0.28 18.91 4.83
N ILE A 257 0.88 18.36 5.18
CA ILE A 257 1.81 19.02 6.09
C ILE A 257 2.46 20.21 5.38
N ASP A 258 2.40 21.39 6.00
CA ASP A 258 3.21 22.52 5.58
C ASP A 258 4.67 22.32 6.00
N VAL A 259 5.59 22.31 5.04
CA VAL A 259 7.04 22.22 5.32
C VAL A 259 7.58 23.63 5.46
N PRO A 260 8.07 24.02 6.66
CA PRO A 260 8.59 25.35 6.86
C PRO A 260 9.84 25.55 6.00
N LYS A 261 10.02 26.73 5.40
CA LYS A 261 11.27 27.02 4.69
C LYS A 261 12.48 26.89 5.63
N PRO A 262 13.65 26.44 5.12
CA PRO A 262 14.86 26.43 5.91
C PRO A 262 15.21 27.87 6.36
N PRO A 263 15.85 28.05 7.54
CA PRO A 263 16.35 29.35 7.97
C PRO A 263 17.21 30.01 6.88
N ALA A 264 17.05 31.32 6.65
CA ALA A 264 17.68 32.01 5.52
C ALA A 264 19.22 31.90 5.48
N GLU A 265 19.84 31.81 6.65
CA GLU A 265 21.29 31.66 6.85
C GLU A 265 21.77 30.22 6.56
N LEU A 266 20.86 29.24 6.48
CA LEU A 266 21.17 27.83 6.38
C LEU A 266 21.09 27.35 4.92
N PRO A 267 22.22 27.07 4.25
CA PRO A 267 22.19 26.44 2.94
C PRO A 267 21.64 25.02 3.07
N VAL A 268 20.57 24.70 2.33
CA VAL A 268 20.01 23.35 2.25
C VAL A 268 19.90 22.96 0.77
N PRO A 269 20.81 22.13 0.24
CA PRO A 269 20.75 21.66 -1.14
C PRO A 269 19.59 20.67 -1.33
N ASN A 270 19.05 20.52 -2.55
CA ASN A 270 18.00 19.55 -2.90
C ASN A 270 18.50 18.26 -3.54
N SER A 271 19.75 18.22 -4.03
CA SER A 271 20.42 17.01 -4.55
C SER A 271 21.84 16.86 -3.97
N ARG A 272 22.49 15.71 -4.22
CA ARG A 272 23.93 15.57 -3.92
C ARG A 272 24.76 16.54 -4.76
N LYS A 273 24.36 16.74 -6.01
CA LYS A 273 24.98 17.68 -6.93
C LYS A 273 24.98 19.10 -6.39
N GLU A 274 23.83 19.58 -5.93
CA GLU A 274 23.74 20.90 -5.32
C GLU A 274 24.60 21.02 -4.05
N TYR A 275 24.70 19.94 -3.26
CA TYR A 275 25.58 19.91 -2.10
C TYR A 275 27.05 20.11 -2.51
N ASP A 276 27.52 19.37 -3.52
CA ASP A 276 28.90 19.48 -4.02
C ASP A 276 29.19 20.82 -4.72
N GLU A 277 28.18 21.44 -5.33
CA GLU A 277 28.26 22.80 -5.89
C GLU A 277 28.35 23.85 -4.78
N MET A 278 27.53 23.75 -3.74
CA MET A 278 27.55 24.68 -2.59
C MET A 278 28.87 24.64 -1.83
N LEU A 279 29.53 23.47 -1.74
CA LEU A 279 30.86 23.33 -1.14
C LEU A 279 31.97 24.10 -1.87
N LYS A 280 31.76 24.49 -3.12
CA LYS A 280 32.71 25.28 -3.93
C LYS A 280 32.45 26.79 -3.86
N GLY A 281 31.33 27.20 -3.27
CA GLY A 281 30.85 28.58 -3.26
C GLY A 281 31.00 29.29 -1.91
N GLU A 282 30.42 30.49 -1.83
CA GLU A 282 30.48 31.36 -0.64
C GLU A 282 29.77 30.78 0.58
N LYS A 283 28.85 29.83 0.40
CA LYS A 283 28.08 29.19 1.48
C LYS A 283 28.73 27.93 2.07
N ALA A 284 29.93 27.56 1.61
CA ALA A 284 30.58 26.30 2.00
C ALA A 284 30.83 26.20 3.52
N GLU A 285 31.30 27.28 4.16
CA GLU A 285 31.58 27.28 5.60
C GLU A 285 30.29 27.09 6.42
N ALA A 286 29.21 27.78 6.05
CA ALA A 286 27.90 27.63 6.69
C ALA A 286 27.33 26.21 6.51
N LEU A 287 27.50 25.63 5.31
CA LEU A 287 27.07 24.26 5.04
C LEU A 287 27.84 23.24 5.89
N LEU A 288 29.16 23.37 5.99
CA LEU A 288 29.99 22.48 6.82
C LEU A 288 29.66 22.60 8.31
N ALA A 289 29.38 23.82 8.80
CA ALA A 289 28.93 24.02 10.18
C ALA A 289 27.55 23.38 10.44
N SER A 290 26.64 23.46 9.47
CA SER A 290 25.35 22.77 9.51
C SER A 290 25.51 21.25 9.53
N VAL A 291 26.37 20.69 8.68
CA VAL A 291 26.69 19.26 8.65
C VAL A 291 27.21 18.77 10.00
N GLU A 292 28.13 19.51 10.62
CA GLU A 292 28.65 19.14 11.95
C GLU A 292 27.57 19.19 13.04
N THR A 293 26.64 20.15 12.95
CA THR A 293 25.47 20.23 13.84
C THR A 293 24.54 19.05 13.63
N GLY A 294 24.22 18.73 12.37
CA GLY A 294 23.40 17.58 11.99
C GLY A 294 23.99 16.26 12.45
N LYS A 295 25.31 16.08 12.31
CA LYS A 295 26.02 14.91 12.82
C LYS A 295 25.82 14.71 14.31
N LYS A 296 25.97 15.77 15.12
CA LYS A 296 25.78 15.72 16.58
C LYS A 296 24.35 15.34 16.96
N LEU A 297 23.36 15.83 16.23
CA LEU A 297 21.96 15.45 16.43
C LEU A 297 21.72 13.99 16.06
N PHE A 298 22.26 13.55 14.92
CA PHE A 298 22.08 12.20 14.39
C PHE A 298 22.62 11.10 15.31
N VAL A 299 23.82 11.31 15.88
CA VAL A 299 24.43 10.40 16.88
C VAL A 299 23.97 10.69 18.31
N GLY A 300 23.26 11.81 18.51
CA GLY A 300 22.77 12.26 19.80
C GLY A 300 21.63 11.39 20.32
N LYS A 301 21.35 11.49 21.63
CA LYS A 301 20.35 10.64 22.31
C LYS A 301 18.90 11.04 22.09
N ILE A 302 18.65 12.23 21.53
CA ILE A 302 17.30 12.78 21.35
C ILE A 302 16.73 12.37 20.01
N ALA A 303 17.39 12.76 18.91
CA ALA A 303 17.00 12.31 17.59
C ALA A 303 17.34 10.82 17.37
N SER A 304 18.45 10.34 17.97
CA SER A 304 18.85 8.92 18.06
C SER A 304 18.83 8.15 16.74
N CYS A 305 19.03 8.84 15.61
CA CYS A 305 18.92 8.27 14.27
C CYS A 305 19.92 7.13 14.06
N SER A 306 21.13 7.28 14.62
CA SER A 306 22.20 6.29 14.58
C SER A 306 21.86 4.95 15.24
N THR A 307 20.88 4.88 16.13
CA THR A 307 20.45 3.61 16.74
C THR A 307 19.94 2.62 15.68
N CYS A 308 19.26 3.12 14.65
CA CYS A 308 18.78 2.30 13.53
C CYS A 308 19.73 2.40 12.32
N HIS A 309 20.15 3.61 11.95
CA HIS A 309 20.93 3.82 10.73
C HIS A 309 22.44 3.62 10.90
N GLY A 310 22.94 3.29 12.11
CA GLY A 310 24.35 3.18 12.42
C GLY A 310 25.04 4.54 12.58
N GLU A 311 26.18 4.60 13.27
CA GLU A 311 26.88 5.88 13.53
C GLU A 311 27.37 6.57 12.25
N GLN A 312 27.62 5.81 11.19
CA GLN A 312 28.05 6.30 9.88
C GLN A 312 26.89 6.43 8.88
N GLY A 313 25.64 6.13 9.30
CA GLY A 313 24.48 6.17 8.42
C GLY A 313 24.44 5.07 7.37
N LEU A 314 25.08 3.92 7.60
CA LEU A 314 25.18 2.80 6.66
C LEU A 314 24.00 1.82 6.73
N GLY A 315 23.02 2.06 7.61
CA GLY A 315 21.87 1.17 7.80
C GLY A 315 22.19 -0.11 8.58
N ASP A 316 23.28 -0.10 9.35
CA ASP A 316 23.86 -1.25 10.06
C ASP A 316 23.69 -1.19 11.59
N GLY A 317 22.77 -0.34 12.08
CA GLY A 317 22.37 -0.28 13.48
C GLY A 317 21.38 -1.38 13.84
N GLN A 318 20.18 -1.01 14.31
CA GLN A 318 19.08 -1.94 14.55
C GLN A 318 18.52 -2.48 13.23
N THR A 319 18.72 -3.77 12.98
CA THR A 319 18.33 -4.48 11.75
C THR A 319 17.39 -5.67 12.00
N THR A 320 16.99 -5.91 13.25
CA THR A 320 16.17 -7.07 13.64
C THR A 320 14.71 -6.73 13.91
N ASP A 321 14.23 -5.56 13.48
CA ASP A 321 12.81 -5.20 13.59
C ASP A 321 12.05 -5.48 12.29
N TYR A 322 10.73 -5.54 12.38
CA TYR A 322 9.81 -5.90 11.31
C TYR A 322 8.86 -4.75 10.98
N ASP A 323 8.33 -4.75 9.76
CA ASP A 323 7.28 -3.82 9.37
C ASP A 323 5.92 -4.20 9.97
N ASP A 324 4.96 -3.28 9.88
CA ASP A 324 3.64 -3.50 10.47
C ASP A 324 2.85 -4.60 9.76
N TRP A 325 3.10 -4.81 8.46
CA TRP A 325 2.50 -5.92 7.70
C TRP A 325 2.92 -7.27 8.27
N THR A 326 4.17 -7.41 8.69
CA THR A 326 4.63 -8.62 9.38
C THR A 326 4.10 -8.68 10.80
N LYS A 327 4.20 -7.57 11.56
CA LYS A 327 3.79 -7.52 12.98
C LYS A 327 2.29 -7.80 13.18
N ASP A 328 1.42 -7.40 12.24
CA ASP A 328 -0.05 -7.56 12.30
C ASP A 328 -0.50 -9.00 12.58
N TRP A 329 0.11 -9.98 11.94
CA TRP A 329 -0.23 -11.39 12.08
C TRP A 329 0.85 -12.21 12.81
N THR A 330 1.88 -11.56 13.35
CA THR A 330 2.93 -12.22 14.14
C THR A 330 2.97 -11.68 15.57
N SER A 331 3.87 -10.74 15.85
CA SER A 331 4.18 -10.26 17.20
C SER A 331 2.96 -9.65 17.91
N ARG A 332 2.03 -9.02 17.18
CA ARG A 332 0.82 -8.43 17.77
C ARG A 332 -0.18 -9.46 18.29
N ILE A 333 -0.12 -10.70 17.80
CA ILE A 333 -0.93 -11.83 18.28
C ILE A 333 -0.11 -12.83 19.12
N GLY A 334 1.08 -12.42 19.58
CA GLY A 334 1.94 -13.24 20.44
C GLY A 334 2.78 -14.29 19.73
N LEU A 335 2.80 -14.33 18.39
CA LEU A 335 3.68 -15.21 17.61
C LEU A 335 5.05 -14.58 17.37
N LYS A 336 6.09 -15.40 17.29
CA LYS A 336 7.45 -14.94 16.98
C LYS A 336 7.69 -15.01 15.46
N PRO A 337 8.08 -13.90 14.80
CA PRO A 337 8.39 -13.90 13.36
C PRO A 337 9.43 -14.95 12.93
N GLU A 338 10.32 -15.35 13.83
CA GLU A 338 11.38 -16.32 13.58
C GLU A 338 10.91 -17.78 13.71
N ASP A 339 9.77 -18.03 14.36
CA ASP A 339 9.23 -19.36 14.59
C ASP A 339 8.35 -19.81 13.43
N ARG A 340 8.99 -20.29 12.36
CA ARG A 340 8.34 -20.68 11.11
C ARG A 340 7.22 -21.71 11.28
N ASP A 341 7.34 -22.64 12.22
CA ASP A 341 6.35 -23.69 12.45
C ASP A 341 5.04 -23.10 12.98
N SER A 342 5.13 -22.14 13.90
CA SER A 342 3.96 -21.40 14.40
C SER A 342 3.26 -20.58 13.31
N LEU A 343 4.00 -20.15 12.28
CA LEU A 343 3.49 -19.32 11.18
C LEU A 343 2.87 -20.12 10.03
N LEU A 344 3.08 -21.45 9.98
CA LEU A 344 2.58 -22.30 8.88
C LEU A 344 1.09 -22.08 8.55
N PRO A 345 0.16 -21.93 9.51
CA PRO A 345 -1.25 -21.73 9.19
C PRO A 345 -1.54 -20.40 8.47
N LEU A 346 -0.72 -19.37 8.73
CA LEU A 346 -0.82 -18.03 8.12
C LEU A 346 -0.13 -18.02 6.75
N LEU A 347 1.07 -18.63 6.65
CA LEU A 347 1.79 -18.79 5.38
C LEU A 347 0.97 -19.61 4.37
N ALA A 348 0.27 -20.66 4.82
CA ALA A 348 -0.62 -21.47 3.97
C ALA A 348 -1.83 -20.68 3.43
N ARG A 349 -2.18 -19.58 4.10
CA ARG A 349 -3.24 -18.63 3.69
C ARG A 349 -2.66 -17.39 3.00
N GLY A 350 -1.37 -17.44 2.70
CA GLY A 350 -0.68 -16.48 1.85
C GLY A 350 -0.01 -15.31 2.56
N ALA A 351 0.16 -15.37 3.89
CA ALA A 351 1.13 -14.49 4.52
C ALA A 351 2.51 -14.70 3.87
N LEU A 352 3.21 -13.62 3.57
CA LEU A 352 4.57 -13.71 3.06
C LEU A 352 5.54 -13.99 4.23
N PRO A 353 6.65 -14.73 4.00
CA PRO A 353 7.65 -14.94 5.03
C PRO A 353 8.12 -13.62 5.66
N PRO A 354 8.24 -13.53 7.00
CA PRO A 354 8.68 -12.30 7.66
C PRO A 354 10.02 -11.78 7.11
N LEU A 355 10.07 -10.50 6.75
CA LEU A 355 11.29 -9.80 6.37
C LEU A 355 11.59 -8.68 7.35
N ASN A 356 12.85 -8.58 7.77
CA ASN A 356 13.28 -7.45 8.58
C ASN A 356 13.18 -6.14 7.79
N ALA A 357 12.70 -5.10 8.45
CA ALA A 357 12.67 -3.75 7.92
C ALA A 357 14.08 -3.14 8.06
N ILE A 358 14.86 -3.21 6.97
CA ILE A 358 16.24 -2.72 6.97
C ILE A 358 16.26 -1.19 6.85
N PRO A 359 16.93 -0.46 7.77
CA PRO A 359 17.12 0.98 7.67
C PRO A 359 17.94 1.37 6.44
N ARG A 360 17.71 2.57 5.91
CA ARG A 360 18.43 3.05 4.73
C ARG A 360 19.93 3.25 5.02
N ASN A 361 20.74 2.73 4.10
CA ASN A 361 22.12 3.16 3.89
C ASN A 361 22.11 4.50 3.14
N PHE A 362 22.54 5.57 3.80
CA PHE A 362 22.58 6.91 3.23
C PHE A 362 23.76 7.14 2.29
N ALA A 363 24.79 6.30 2.34
CA ALA A 363 25.91 6.38 1.40
C ALA A 363 25.48 6.08 -0.05
N GLU A 364 24.42 5.29 -0.23
CA GLU A 364 23.85 4.97 -1.55
C GLU A 364 23.13 6.15 -2.20
N GLY A 365 22.75 7.18 -1.45
CA GLY A 365 21.99 8.32 -1.97
C GLY A 365 20.58 8.02 -2.49
N ILE A 366 20.08 6.81 -2.27
CA ILE A 366 18.74 6.37 -2.68
C ILE A 366 17.74 6.54 -1.53
N PHE A 367 16.71 7.35 -1.76
CA PHE A 367 15.62 7.61 -0.81
C PHE A 367 14.28 7.17 -1.39
N HIS A 368 13.69 6.11 -0.82
CA HIS A 368 12.43 5.56 -1.32
C HIS A 368 11.28 6.57 -1.28
N GLY A 369 11.25 7.42 -0.25
CA GLY A 369 10.15 8.36 0.01
C GLY A 369 10.36 9.77 -0.53
N GLY A 370 11.27 9.94 -1.50
CA GLY A 370 11.66 11.23 -2.07
C GLY A 370 13.04 11.73 -1.60
N ALA A 371 13.81 12.34 -2.51
CA ALA A 371 15.19 12.77 -2.29
C ALA A 371 15.36 14.28 -2.10
N ASN A 372 14.32 15.07 -2.38
CA ASN A 372 14.38 16.52 -2.17
C ASN A 372 14.35 16.82 -0.65
N SER A 373 14.73 18.04 -0.27
CA SER A 373 14.86 18.36 1.16
C SER A 373 13.52 18.44 1.90
N GLU A 374 12.41 18.73 1.21
CA GLU A 374 11.07 18.73 1.81
C GLU A 374 10.57 17.31 2.09
N ASP A 375 10.83 16.36 1.20
CA ASP A 375 10.52 14.94 1.35
C ASP A 375 11.26 14.38 2.56
N LEU A 376 12.58 14.62 2.63
CA LEU A 376 13.39 14.22 3.77
C LEU A 376 12.89 14.85 5.07
N TYR A 377 12.48 16.12 5.03
CA TYR A 377 11.87 16.79 6.17
C TYR A 377 10.60 16.07 6.64
N ARG A 378 9.71 15.70 5.71
CA ARG A 378 8.49 14.94 6.04
C ARG A 378 8.82 13.57 6.63
N ARG A 379 9.76 12.81 6.04
CA ARG A 379 10.16 11.49 6.56
C ARG A 379 10.76 11.57 7.96
N ILE A 380 11.55 12.60 8.25
CA ILE A 380 12.13 12.79 9.59
C ILE A 380 11.06 13.23 10.59
N THR A 381 10.23 14.21 10.23
CA THR A 381 9.27 14.79 11.18
C THR A 381 8.05 13.90 11.45
N GLN A 382 7.62 13.09 10.48
CA GLN A 382 6.44 12.22 10.62
C GLN A 382 6.79 10.74 10.76
N GLY A 383 8.04 10.37 10.48
CA GLY A 383 8.41 8.97 10.31
C GLY A 383 7.87 8.41 9.01
N ILE A 384 7.86 7.07 8.93
CA ILE A 384 7.36 6.34 7.77
C ILE A 384 6.34 5.31 8.26
N ASP A 385 5.09 5.50 7.87
CA ASP A 385 3.98 4.65 8.29
C ASP A 385 4.16 3.20 7.88
N GLY A 386 3.74 2.29 8.75
CA GLY A 386 3.94 0.86 8.57
C GLY A 386 5.38 0.37 8.76
N THR A 387 6.32 1.24 9.11
CA THR A 387 7.72 0.85 9.40
C THR A 387 8.12 1.18 10.84
N PRO A 388 9.21 0.58 11.34
CA PRO A 388 9.82 0.98 12.61
C PRO A 388 10.33 2.42 12.66
N MET A 389 10.46 3.14 11.54
CA MET A 389 10.96 4.51 11.52
C MET A 389 9.91 5.47 12.12
N PRO A 390 10.13 5.99 13.34
CA PRO A 390 9.14 6.81 14.04
C PRO A 390 9.22 8.27 13.58
N ALA A 391 8.22 9.06 13.98
CA ALA A 391 8.33 10.52 13.93
C ALA A 391 9.44 11.02 14.87
N ALA A 392 10.17 12.04 14.46
CA ALA A 392 11.13 12.72 15.32
C ALA A 392 10.46 13.26 16.59
N THR A 393 11.07 12.98 17.75
CA THR A 393 10.64 13.55 19.04
C THR A 393 11.37 14.86 19.27
N PHE A 394 10.62 15.97 19.33
CA PHE A 394 11.20 17.30 19.57
C PHE A 394 11.27 17.62 21.06
N VAL A 395 12.37 18.27 21.46
CA VAL A 395 12.63 18.73 22.83
C VAL A 395 13.07 20.19 22.75
N GLU A 396 12.31 21.08 23.38
CA GLU A 396 12.57 22.53 23.36
C GLU A 396 13.99 22.84 23.84
N GLY A 397 14.72 23.66 23.08
CA GLY A 397 16.11 24.02 23.38
C GLY A 397 17.17 22.94 23.13
N GLU A 398 16.78 21.70 22.79
CA GLU A 398 17.72 20.61 22.51
C GLU A 398 17.59 20.06 21.09
N PHE A 399 16.38 19.86 20.59
CA PHE A 399 16.10 19.44 19.21
C PHE A 399 14.71 19.94 18.76
N GLU A 400 14.71 20.93 17.89
CA GLU A 400 13.51 21.60 17.39
C GLU A 400 13.30 21.34 15.88
N LYS A 401 12.12 21.68 15.37
CA LYS A 401 11.77 21.55 13.95
C LYS A 401 12.76 22.23 12.99
N LYS A 402 13.39 23.32 13.41
CA LYS A 402 14.41 24.03 12.62
C LYS A 402 15.71 23.23 12.47
N ASP A 403 16.00 22.34 13.42
CA ASP A 403 17.25 21.58 13.47
C ASP A 403 17.24 20.39 12.51
N VAL A 404 16.05 19.98 12.03
CA VAL A 404 15.87 18.95 11.00
C VAL A 404 16.63 19.29 9.72
N TRP A 405 16.74 20.58 9.37
CA TRP A 405 17.51 21.01 8.22
C TRP A 405 19.01 20.70 8.35
N ASN A 406 19.56 20.77 9.57
CA ASN A 406 20.94 20.36 9.83
C ASN A 406 21.11 18.84 9.64
N LEU A 407 20.13 18.03 10.10
CA LEU A 407 20.12 16.58 9.86
C LEU A 407 20.11 16.24 8.37
N ILE A 408 19.29 16.94 7.57
CA ILE A 408 19.23 16.75 6.11
C ILE A 408 20.59 17.03 5.47
N ASN A 409 21.24 18.14 5.83
CA ASN A 409 22.58 18.45 5.34
C ASN A 409 23.61 17.38 5.71
N TYR A 410 23.55 16.87 6.94
CA TYR A 410 24.40 15.75 7.36
C TYR A 410 24.13 14.47 6.54
N ILE A 411 22.86 14.08 6.35
CA ILE A 411 22.48 12.91 5.54
C ILE A 411 23.03 13.03 4.11
N ARG A 412 22.92 14.20 3.48
CA ARG A 412 23.50 14.47 2.15
C ARG A 412 25.02 14.35 2.12
N SER A 413 25.70 14.78 3.18
CA SER A 413 27.14 14.66 3.30
C SER A 413 27.64 13.21 3.33
N LEU A 414 26.77 12.26 3.73
CA LEU A 414 27.09 10.84 3.79
C LEU A 414 27.07 10.13 2.44
N GLN A 415 26.40 10.69 1.42
CA GLN A 415 26.32 10.08 0.09
C GLN A 415 27.73 9.88 -0.50
N ALA A 416 27.95 8.80 -1.24
CA ALA A 416 29.25 8.54 -1.83
C ALA A 416 29.61 9.61 -2.87
N ALA A 417 30.91 9.91 -3.02
CA ALA A 417 31.38 10.94 -3.95
C ALA A 417 31.23 10.56 -5.43
N ASP A 418 31.03 9.26 -5.72
CA ASP A 418 30.75 8.69 -7.03
C ASP A 418 29.24 8.43 -7.27
N HIS A 419 28.36 8.91 -6.38
CA HIS A 419 26.92 8.93 -6.62
C HIS A 419 26.63 9.68 -7.92
N ASP A 420 25.92 9.04 -8.85
CA ASP A 420 25.53 9.65 -10.12
C ASP A 420 24.45 10.72 -9.85
N PRO A 421 24.73 12.01 -10.04
CA PRO A 421 23.74 13.07 -9.89
C PRO A 421 22.47 12.90 -10.70
N ASP A 422 22.58 12.24 -11.87
CA ASP A 422 21.45 12.05 -12.79
C ASP A 422 20.60 10.83 -12.40
N SER A 423 21.04 10.06 -11.37
CA SER A 423 20.25 9.00 -10.75
C SER A 423 19.32 9.48 -9.65
N ASP A 424 19.45 10.74 -9.21
CA ASP A 424 18.49 11.37 -8.31
C ASP A 424 17.12 11.45 -9.04
N PRO A 425 16.00 11.05 -8.41
CA PRO A 425 14.70 11.16 -9.05
C PRO A 425 14.44 12.63 -9.40
N VAL A 426 14.41 12.93 -10.71
CA VAL A 426 14.13 14.26 -11.22
C VAL A 426 12.67 14.57 -10.94
N LEU A 427 12.42 15.35 -9.88
CA LEU A 427 11.18 16.08 -9.77
C LEU A 427 11.24 17.16 -10.85
N GLN A 428 10.55 16.95 -11.96
CA GLN A 428 10.21 18.08 -12.82
C GLN A 428 9.40 19.03 -11.95
N GLU A 429 9.88 20.27 -11.80
CA GLU A 429 9.08 21.35 -11.21
C GLU A 429 7.72 21.33 -11.88
N SER A 430 6.68 21.01 -11.11
CA SER A 430 5.30 21.13 -11.56
C SER A 430 5.13 22.52 -12.15
N VAL A 431 4.77 22.55 -13.43
CA VAL A 431 4.56 23.76 -14.20
C VAL A 431 3.65 24.70 -13.40
N VAL A 432 4.21 25.81 -12.95
CA VAL A 432 3.46 27.01 -12.60
C VAL A 432 2.79 27.48 -13.90
N SER A 433 1.52 27.11 -14.11
CA SER A 433 0.57 27.76 -15.05
C SER A 433 -0.69 26.88 -15.26
N MET A 434 -1.75 27.10 -14.48
CA MET A 434 -3.01 27.73 -14.93
C MET A 434 -3.91 28.03 -13.74
#